data_AF-A0AAW1TYW2-F1
#
_entry.id   AF-A0AAW1TYW2-F1
#
_cell.length_a   1.000
_cell.length_b   1.000
_cell.length_c   1.000
_cell.angle_alpha   90.00
_cell.angle_beta   90.00
_cell.angle_gamma   90.00
#
_symmetry.space_group_name_H-M   'P 1'
#
loop_
_entity.id
_entity.type
_entity.pdbx_description
1 polymer ?
#
loop_
_entity_poly.entity_id
_entity_poly.type
_entity_poly.pdbx_seq_one_letter_code
_entity_poly.pdbx_strand_id
1 'polypeptide(L)'
;MNKDECDFKNIPPDVVGKEWLYSQILNKELNLSFVPPSKNTCDACDEFVINLRQCNTSDEREFLQAHYSAYLLEADKRYNLKKEDKDMTPNNTGQKVLMIDSEKCLPCPKVTNSQRLLQSQVVVFQLHDLLFN
;
A
#
# COMPACT_ATOMS: atom_id res chain seq x y z
N MET A 1 -0.47 18.38 -8.90
CA MET A 1 0.74 18.59 -9.71
C MET A 1 1.34 19.89 -9.25
N ASN A 2 2.57 19.88 -8.74
CA ASN A 2 3.18 21.09 -8.18
C ASN A 2 3.52 22.07 -9.29
N LYS A 3 3.41 23.37 -9.00
CA LYS A 3 3.72 24.43 -9.95
C LYS A 3 5.12 24.28 -10.56
N ASP A 4 6.09 23.95 -9.72
CA ASP A 4 7.49 23.71 -10.13
C ASP A 4 7.62 22.55 -11.13
N GLU A 5 6.77 21.53 -11.02
CA GLU A 5 6.77 20.38 -11.92
C GLU A 5 6.11 20.71 -13.26
N CYS A 6 5.08 21.56 -13.25
CA CYS A 6 4.46 22.10 -14.45
C CYS A 6 5.44 22.98 -15.23
N ASP A 7 6.18 23.83 -14.52
CA ASP A 7 7.18 24.74 -15.07
C ASP A 7 8.36 23.94 -15.67
N PHE A 8 8.85 22.91 -14.98
CA PHE A 8 9.87 22.00 -15.51
C PHE A 8 9.42 21.29 -16.80
N LYS A 9 8.14 20.91 -16.89
CA LYS A 9 7.57 20.22 -18.05
C LYS A 9 7.12 21.16 -19.17
N ASN A 10 7.35 22.47 -19.05
CA ASN A 10 6.90 23.50 -20.00
C ASN A 10 5.42 23.36 -20.37
N ILE A 11 4.58 23.06 -19.37
CA ILE A 11 3.14 22.91 -19.59
C ILE A 11 2.53 24.32 -19.71
N PRO A 12 1.78 24.61 -20.78
CA PRO A 12 1.27 25.95 -20.98
C PRO A 12 0.22 26.29 -19.90
N PRO A 13 0.18 27.55 -19.42
CA PRO A 13 -0.54 27.93 -18.20
C PRO A 13 -2.07 27.80 -18.33
N ASP A 14 -2.58 27.71 -19.55
CA ASP A 14 -4.00 27.51 -19.87
C ASP A 14 -4.48 26.08 -19.60
N VAL A 15 -3.58 25.08 -19.67
CA VAL A 15 -3.90 23.69 -19.35
C VAL A 15 -3.52 23.29 -17.92
N VAL A 16 -2.85 24.19 -17.17
CA VAL A 16 -2.53 23.95 -15.75
C VAL A 16 -3.82 24.02 -14.93
N GLY A 17 -4.24 22.87 -14.44
CA GLY A 17 -5.37 22.72 -13.55
C GLY A 17 -5.23 23.57 -12.29
N LYS A 18 -6.23 24.41 -12.00
CA LYS A 18 -6.23 25.28 -10.81
C LYS A 18 -6.59 24.47 -9.57
N GLU A 19 -5.70 24.42 -8.59
CA GLU A 19 -5.89 23.67 -7.33
C GLU A 19 -7.22 23.98 -6.64
N TRP A 20 -7.60 25.26 -6.55
CA TRP A 20 -8.84 25.68 -5.91
C TRP A 20 -10.09 25.09 -6.59
N LEU A 21 -10.04 24.88 -7.91
CA LEU A 21 -11.15 24.33 -8.68
C LEU A 21 -11.31 22.83 -8.35
N TYR A 22 -10.21 22.08 -8.30
CA TYR A 22 -10.24 20.68 -7.85
C TYR A 22 -10.68 20.57 -6.39
N SER A 23 -10.20 21.44 -5.51
CA SER A 23 -10.63 21.44 -4.11
C SER A 23 -12.12 21.75 -3.95
N GLN A 24 -12.67 22.68 -4.74
CA GLN A 24 -14.10 22.97 -4.74
C GLN A 24 -14.92 21.76 -5.21
N ILE A 25 -14.56 21.17 -6.35
CA ILE A 25 -15.29 20.02 -6.90
C ILE A 25 -15.20 18.81 -5.96
N LEU A 26 -13.99 18.43 -5.55
CA LEU A 26 -13.78 17.23 -4.76
C LEU A 26 -14.33 17.38 -3.34
N ASN A 27 -13.98 18.46 -2.63
CA ASN A 27 -14.32 18.58 -1.21
C ASN A 27 -15.73 19.14 -0.98
N LYS A 28 -16.22 20.07 -1.82
CA LYS A 28 -17.51 20.73 -1.59
C LYS A 28 -18.66 20.12 -2.37
N GLU A 29 -18.44 19.78 -3.64
CA GLU A 29 -19.51 19.27 -4.50
C GLU A 29 -19.66 17.76 -4.37
N LEU A 30 -18.54 17.02 -4.39
CA LEU A 30 -18.54 15.56 -4.30
C LEU A 30 -18.34 15.03 -2.86
N ASN A 31 -17.96 15.89 -1.92
CA ASN A 31 -17.65 15.54 -0.53
C ASN A 31 -16.65 14.36 -0.42
N LEU A 32 -15.67 14.33 -1.32
CA LEU A 32 -14.57 13.38 -1.35
C LEU A 32 -13.38 13.98 -0.59
N SER A 33 -12.89 13.25 0.41
CA SER A 33 -11.65 13.58 1.11
C SER A 33 -10.60 12.51 0.82
N PHE A 34 -9.37 12.94 0.56
CA PHE A 34 -8.24 12.04 0.47
C PHE A 34 -7.82 11.65 1.88
N VAL A 35 -8.30 10.51 2.35
CA VAL A 35 -7.83 9.92 3.60
C VAL A 35 -6.56 9.13 3.29
N PRO A 36 -5.46 9.28 4.06
CA PRO A 36 -4.32 8.39 3.91
C PRO A 36 -4.81 6.94 4.06
N PRO A 37 -4.27 5.99 3.27
CA PRO A 37 -4.68 4.59 3.38
C PRO A 37 -4.54 4.16 4.84
N SER A 38 -5.63 3.66 5.42
CA SER A 38 -5.58 3.21 6.81
C SER A 38 -4.62 2.02 6.91
N LYS A 39 -3.94 1.86 8.05
CA LYS A 39 -3.02 0.74 8.29
C LYS A 39 -3.65 -0.63 8.02
N ASN A 40 -4.98 -0.72 8.04
CA ASN A 40 -5.75 -1.96 7.93
C ASN A 40 -6.50 -2.05 6.59
N THR A 41 -5.87 -1.65 5.49
CA THR A 41 -6.45 -1.72 4.12
C THR A 41 -5.99 -2.96 3.34
N CYS A 42 -5.72 -4.05 4.05
CA CYS A 42 -5.31 -5.31 3.42
C CYS A 42 -6.53 -6.15 3.03
N ASP A 43 -6.45 -6.93 1.95
CA ASP A 43 -7.56 -7.81 1.51
C ASP A 43 -8.04 -8.74 2.64
N ALA A 44 -7.10 -9.26 3.45
CA ALA A 44 -7.43 -10.09 4.60
C ALA A 44 -8.17 -9.31 5.70
N CYS A 45 -7.84 -8.03 5.89
CA CYS A 45 -8.47 -7.13 6.84
C CYS A 45 -9.92 -6.88 6.42
N ASP A 46 -10.14 -6.62 5.13
CA ASP A 46 -11.46 -6.45 4.55
C ASP A 46 -12.28 -7.73 4.66
N GLU A 47 -11.69 -8.90 4.39
CA GLU A 47 -12.33 -10.20 4.57
C GLU A 47 -12.79 -10.41 6.02
N PHE A 48 -11.93 -10.17 7.02
CA PHE A 48 -12.32 -10.27 8.43
C PHE A 48 -13.47 -9.31 8.78
N VAL A 49 -13.43 -8.07 8.30
CA VAL A 49 -14.49 -7.08 8.56
C VAL A 49 -15.82 -7.50 7.92
N ILE A 50 -15.78 -7.99 6.68
CA ILE A 50 -16.97 -8.50 5.98
C ILE A 50 -17.54 -9.70 6.72
N ASN A 51 -16.71 -10.68 7.06
CA ASN A 51 -17.14 -11.90 7.76
C ASN A 51 -17.73 -11.58 9.14
N LEU A 52 -17.09 -10.70 9.92
CA LEU A 52 -17.61 -10.25 11.22
C LEU A 52 -18.97 -9.54 11.11
N ARG A 53 -19.22 -8.81 10.01
CA ARG A 53 -20.53 -8.18 9.75
C ARG A 53 -21.60 -9.19 9.33
N GLN A 54 -21.20 -10.29 8.69
CA GLN A 54 -22.11 -11.32 8.17
C GLN A 54 -22.34 -12.48 9.15
N CYS A 55 -21.59 -12.54 10.26
CA CYS A 55 -21.81 -13.53 11.31
C CYS A 55 -23.21 -13.40 11.94
N ASN A 56 -23.96 -14.49 11.90
CA ASN A 56 -25.28 -14.58 12.52
C ASN A 56 -25.22 -15.16 13.95
N THR A 57 -24.11 -15.80 14.30
CA THR A 57 -23.93 -16.55 15.55
C THR A 57 -22.89 -15.87 16.45
N SER A 58 -23.15 -15.82 17.76
CA SER A 58 -22.24 -15.18 18.74
C SER A 58 -20.88 -15.88 18.81
N ASP A 59 -20.88 -17.22 18.82
CA ASP A 59 -19.65 -18.02 18.96
C ASP A 59 -18.71 -17.85 17.76
N GLU A 60 -19.26 -17.82 16.54
CA GLU A 60 -18.50 -17.59 15.30
C GLU A 60 -17.89 -16.18 15.28
N ARG A 61 -18.65 -15.20 15.80
CA ARG A 61 -18.18 -13.82 15.89
C ARG A 61 -17.02 -13.68 16.88
N GLU A 62 -17.11 -14.31 18.05
CA GLU A 62 -16.02 -14.31 19.04
C GLU A 62 -14.77 -14.99 18.48
N PHE A 63 -14.94 -16.13 17.81
CA PHE A 63 -13.83 -16.84 17.15
C PHE A 63 -13.15 -15.99 16.08
N LEU A 64 -13.92 -15.40 15.16
CA LEU A 64 -13.40 -14.52 14.11
C LEU A 64 -12.76 -13.26 14.67
N GLN A 65 -13.30 -12.70 15.76
CA GLN A 65 -12.73 -11.54 16.42
C GLN A 65 -11.37 -11.86 17.06
N ALA A 66 -11.23 -13.03 17.68
CA ALA A 66 -9.96 -13.50 18.23
C ALA A 66 -8.91 -13.70 17.12
N HIS A 67 -9.30 -14.33 16.02
CA HIS A 67 -8.45 -14.51 14.85
C HIS A 67 -8.01 -13.19 14.23
N TYR A 68 -8.94 -12.24 14.07
CA TYR A 68 -8.62 -10.92 13.55
C TYR A 68 -7.66 -10.16 14.46
N SER A 69 -7.85 -10.26 15.78
CA SER A 69 -6.95 -9.62 16.76
C SER A 69 -5.54 -10.21 16.72
N ALA A 70 -5.42 -11.54 16.58
CA ALA A 70 -4.14 -12.21 16.42
C ALA A 70 -3.43 -11.80 15.11
N TYR A 71 -4.19 -11.66 14.02
CA TYR A 71 -3.67 -11.18 12.73
C TYR A 71 -3.08 -9.77 12.86
N LEU A 72 -3.79 -8.84 13.50
CA LEU A 72 -3.31 -7.48 13.74
C LEU A 72 -2.06 -7.44 14.61
N LEU A 73 -2.03 -8.26 15.68
CA LEU A 73 -0.86 -8.36 16.56
C LEU A 73 0.39 -8.82 15.80
N GLU A 74 0.25 -9.81 14.93
CA GLU A 74 1.35 -10.30 14.09
C GLU A 74 1.79 -9.24 13.06
N ALA A 75 0.85 -8.49 12.47
CA ALA A 75 1.19 -7.38 11.58
C ALA A 75 1.99 -6.30 12.32
N ASP A 76 1.54 -5.88 13.50
CA ASP A 76 2.26 -4.91 14.34
C ASP A 76 3.64 -5.41 14.74
N LYS A 77 3.77 -6.70 15.08
CA LYS A 77 5.06 -7.32 15.38
C LYS A 77 6.04 -7.20 14.21
N ARG A 78 5.59 -7.45 12.98
CA ARG A 78 6.43 -7.29 11.77
C ARG A 78 6.85 -5.84 11.55
N TYR A 79 5.95 -4.89 11.77
CA TYR A 79 6.29 -3.47 11.70
C TYR A 79 7.33 -3.07 12.75
N ASN A 80 7.22 -3.60 13.96
CA ASN A 80 8.18 -3.35 15.04
C ASN A 80 9.55 -3.95 14.71
N LEU A 81 9.61 -5.20 14.25
CA LEU A 81 10.86 -5.83 13.80
C LEU A 81 11.53 -5.04 12.68
N LYS A 82 10.75 -4.60 11.68
CA LYS A 82 11.26 -3.75 10.59
C LYS A 82 11.84 -2.43 11.12
N LYS A 83 11.22 -1.84 12.13
CA LYS A 83 11.69 -0.61 12.76
C LYS A 83 13.00 -0.85 13.53
N GLU A 84 13.07 -1.93 14.31
CA GLU A 84 14.27 -2.34 15.02
C GLU A 84 15.44 -2.58 14.06
N ASP A 85 15.22 -3.29 12.95
CA ASP A 85 16.23 -3.52 11.93
C ASP A 85 16.75 -2.20 11.32
N LYS A 86 15.84 -1.25 11.07
CA LYS A 86 16.21 0.09 10.55
C LYS A 86 17.03 0.88 11.58
N ASP A 87 16.67 0.81 12.85
CA ASP A 87 17.37 1.52 13.93
C ASP A 87 18.76 0.92 14.22
N MET A 88 18.94 -0.38 13.96
CA MET A 88 20.22 -1.10 14.14
C MET A 88 21.20 -0.91 12.97
N THR A 89 20.68 -0.62 11.77
CA THR A 89 21.48 -0.43 10.54
C THR A 89 22.60 0.64 10.66
N PRO A 90 22.37 1.86 11.20
CA PRO A 90 23.41 2.89 11.26
C PRO A 90 24.62 2.52 12.13
N ASN A 91 24.47 1.60 13.09
CA ASN A 91 25.53 1.21 14.03
C ASN A 91 26.28 -0.08 13.62
N ASN A 92 25.86 -0.75 12.54
CA ASN A 92 26.36 -2.08 12.20
C ASN A 92 26.83 -2.16 10.74
N THR A 93 28.07 -1.72 10.49
CA THR A 93 28.71 -1.71 9.17
C THR A 93 28.94 -3.10 8.55
N GLY A 94 28.72 -4.18 9.31
CA GLY A 94 28.89 -5.56 8.85
C GLY A 94 27.63 -6.22 8.26
N GLN A 95 26.45 -5.61 8.41
CA GLN A 95 25.17 -6.22 8.01
C GLN A 95 24.53 -5.41 6.88
N LYS A 96 24.09 -6.13 5.83
CA LYS A 96 23.32 -5.55 4.73
C LYS A 96 21.93 -6.16 4.76
N VAL A 97 20.91 -5.33 4.90
CA VAL A 97 19.51 -5.76 4.87
C VAL A 97 19.00 -5.56 3.45
N LEU A 98 18.51 -6.63 2.82
CA LEU A 98 17.83 -6.57 1.53
C LEU A 98 16.32 -6.62 1.78
N MET A 99 15.63 -5.49 1.61
CA MET A 99 14.17 -5.49 1.53
C MET A 99 13.74 -5.59 0.08
N ILE A 100 12.81 -6.50 -0.19
CA ILE A 100 12.15 -6.64 -1.47
C ILE A 100 10.70 -6.25 -1.25
N ASP A 101 10.28 -5.17 -1.91
CA ASP A 101 8.88 -4.78 -1.96
C ASP A 101 8.21 -5.46 -3.17
N SER A 102 7.17 -6.23 -2.91
CA SER A 102 6.42 -7.00 -3.91
C SER A 102 5.24 -6.21 -4.50
N GLU A 103 5.06 -4.94 -4.17
CA GLU A 103 3.83 -4.21 -4.52
C GLU A 103 3.67 -3.74 -5.97
N LYS A 104 4.67 -3.94 -6.85
CA LYS A 104 4.52 -3.56 -8.27
C LYS A 104 4.33 -4.75 -9.19
N CYS A 105 3.06 -5.16 -9.36
CA CYS A 105 2.62 -5.87 -10.55
C CYS A 105 2.73 -4.92 -11.76
N LEU A 106 3.85 -4.96 -12.48
CA LEU A 106 3.93 -4.31 -13.79
C LEU A 106 2.86 -4.88 -14.73
N PRO A 107 2.27 -4.07 -15.63
CA PRO A 107 1.28 -4.56 -16.57
C PRO A 107 1.89 -5.68 -17.42
N CYS A 108 1.42 -6.90 -17.20
CA CYS A 108 1.85 -8.05 -17.97
C CYS A 108 1.27 -7.94 -19.39
N PRO A 109 2.07 -8.13 -20.47
CA PRO A 109 1.54 -8.12 -21.83
C PRO A 109 0.43 -9.16 -21.96
N LYS A 110 -0.68 -8.82 -22.63
CA LYS A 110 -1.91 -9.64 -22.71
C LYS A 110 -1.60 -11.11 -23.03
N VAL A 111 -1.64 -11.95 -22.00
CA VAL A 111 -1.62 -13.41 -22.14
C VAL A 111 -3.05 -13.92 -22.15
N THR A 112 -3.43 -14.60 -23.23
CA THR A 112 -4.79 -15.07 -23.53
C THR A 112 -5.21 -16.35 -22.80
N ASN A 113 -4.44 -16.80 -21.81
CA ASN A 113 -4.70 -18.08 -21.15
C ASN A 113 -4.46 -17.98 -19.62
N SER A 114 -5.49 -18.28 -18.84
CA SER A 114 -5.55 -18.05 -17.39
C SER A 114 -4.55 -18.90 -16.59
N GLN A 115 -4.17 -20.07 -17.09
CA GLN A 115 -3.19 -20.94 -16.43
C GLN A 115 -1.75 -20.40 -16.49
N ARG A 116 -1.40 -19.54 -17.46
CA ARG A 116 -0.05 -18.96 -17.54
C ARG A 116 0.14 -17.74 -16.63
N LEU A 117 -0.93 -17.05 -16.24
CA LEU A 117 -0.86 -15.88 -15.34
C LEU A 117 -0.22 -16.20 -13.98
N LEU A 118 -0.39 -17.41 -13.46
CA LEU A 118 0.24 -17.86 -12.20
C LEU A 118 1.72 -18.27 -12.38
N GLN A 119 2.14 -18.67 -13.58
CA GLN A 119 3.52 -19.11 -13.85
C GLN A 119 4.41 -18.01 -14.44
N SER A 120 3.81 -16.97 -15.04
CA SER A 120 4.52 -15.88 -15.72
C SER A 120 4.48 -14.56 -14.96
N GLN A 121 4.34 -14.58 -13.64
CA GLN A 121 4.73 -13.43 -12.83
C GLN A 121 6.26 -13.41 -12.81
N VAL A 122 6.83 -12.75 -13.81
CA VAL A 122 8.20 -12.25 -13.69
C VAL A 122 8.15 -11.23 -12.55
N VAL A 123 8.57 -11.66 -11.37
CA VAL A 123 8.77 -10.78 -10.22
C VAL A 123 9.88 -9.82 -10.63
N VAL A 124 9.49 -8.63 -11.08
CA VAL A 124 10.45 -7.55 -11.34
C VAL A 124 10.76 -6.93 -9.99
N PHE A 125 11.89 -7.35 -9.43
CA PHE A 125 12.42 -6.82 -8.18
C PHE A 125 12.70 -5.33 -8.33
N GLN A 126 11.91 -4.47 -7.68
CA GLN A 126 12.34 -3.11 -7.43
C GLN A 126 13.27 -3.16 -6.22
N LEU A 127 14.57 -3.09 -6.47
CA LEU A 127 15.57 -2.78 -5.46
C LEU A 127 15.31 -1.35 -4.97
N HIS A 128 14.45 -1.20 -3.97
CA HIS A 128 14.37 0.07 -3.25
C HIS A 128 15.39 0.02 -2.12
N ASP A 129 16.32 0.96 -2.21
CA ASP A 129 17.32 1.33 -1.21
C ASP A 129 18.44 0.31 -1.03
N LEU A 130 19.32 0.26 -2.03
CA LEU A 130 20.74 0.17 -1.73
C LEU A 130 21.12 1.44 -0.94
N LEU A 131 21.08 1.35 0.39
CA LEU A 131 21.83 2.27 1.25
C LEU A 131 23.32 2.01 0.99
N PHE A 132 23.83 2.59 -0.09
CA PHE A 132 25.24 2.77 -0.32
C PHE A 132 25.62 4.15 0.23
N ASN A 133 26.37 4.11 1.34
CA ASN A 133 27.24 5.14 1.92
C ASN A 133 26.65 6.52 2.20
#